data_AF-A0A5S3Z430-F1
#
_entry.id   AF-A0A5S3Z430-F1
#
_cell.length_a   1.000
_cell.length_b   1.000
_cell.length_c   1.000
_cell.angle_alpha   90.00
_cell.angle_beta   90.00
_cell.angle_gamma   90.00
#
_symmetry.space_group_name_H-M   'P 1'
#
loop_
_entity.id
_entity.type
_entity.pdbx_description
1 polymer ?
#
loop_
_entity_poly.entity_id
_entity_poly.type
_entity_poly.pdbx_seq_one_letter_code
_entity_poly.pdbx_strand_id
1 'polypeptide(L)'
;MYPLFFAPWRRWIKLKAMHTLYAVSAIVLLMMQLWSSSSWDSPAPLRICFERWWPYSYVDESMQAKGIEVDLIRYALSHSGTDVIFTELPYKRCVEAVSQGKLDFTLHVDETDGLAMLDQSFVNWELTLAVAIKRQESFYQRAVQRPPLFSLLRSTHTLMKSIVH
;
A
#
# COMPACT_ATOMS: atom_id res chain seq x y z
N MET A 1 0.04 29.63 93.34
CA MET A 1 -0.76 28.60 92.63
C MET A 1 -0.91 29.06 91.19
N TYR A 2 -0.02 28.61 90.29
CA TYR A 2 -0.10 28.86 88.85
C TYR A 2 -0.17 27.50 88.15
N PRO A 3 -1.11 27.33 87.22
CA PRO A 3 -0.73 26.89 85.88
C PRO A 3 -1.49 27.77 84.85
N LEU A 4 -1.12 27.97 83.59
CA LEU A 4 -0.81 27.03 82.53
C LEU A 4 -0.13 27.83 81.40
N PHE A 5 1.06 27.40 80.95
CA PHE A 5 1.67 27.86 79.70
C PHE A 5 1.20 26.93 78.57
N PHE A 6 0.35 27.41 77.66
CA PHE A 6 -0.04 26.69 76.45
C PHE A 6 0.90 27.04 75.28
N ALA A 7 1.60 26.04 74.75
CA ALA A 7 2.62 26.16 73.72
C ALA A 7 2.02 26.43 72.31
N PRO A 8 2.37 27.54 71.61
CA PRO A 8 1.84 27.87 70.27
C PRO A 8 2.41 27.00 69.13
N TRP A 9 3.48 26.26 69.38
CA TRP A 9 4.29 25.63 68.33
C TRP A 9 3.63 24.41 67.64
N ARG A 10 2.68 23.73 68.31
CA ARG A 10 1.99 22.55 67.74
C ARG A 10 1.10 22.88 66.53
N ARG A 11 0.64 24.12 66.39
CA ARG A 11 -0.22 24.56 65.27
C ARG A 11 0.55 24.68 63.95
N TRP A 12 1.79 25.13 64.01
CA TRP A 12 2.65 25.37 62.84
C TRP A 12 3.17 24.09 62.20
N ILE A 13 3.45 23.07 63.01
CA ILE A 13 3.90 21.74 62.53
C ILE A 13 2.77 21.03 61.78
N LYS A 14 1.52 21.12 62.27
CA LYS A 14 0.36 20.53 61.60
C LYS A 14 0.03 21.17 60.25
N LEU A 15 0.20 22.49 60.13
CA LEU A 15 -0.03 23.22 58.87
C LEU A 15 1.01 22.88 57.80
N LYS A 16 2.29 22.75 58.17
CA LYS A 16 3.34 22.35 57.22
C LYS A 16 3.17 20.90 56.75
N ALA A 17 2.87 19.97 57.67
CA ALA A 17 2.61 18.57 57.36
C ALA A 17 1.39 18.37 56.43
N MET A 18 0.36 19.19 56.61
CA MET A 18 -0.86 19.16 55.80
C MET A 18 -0.58 19.63 54.37
N HIS A 19 0.15 20.72 54.17
CA HIS A 19 0.56 21.17 52.83
C HIS A 19 1.48 20.18 52.10
N THR A 20 2.40 19.53 52.81
CA THR A 20 3.27 18.51 52.21
C THR A 20 2.50 17.26 51.77
N LEU A 21 1.46 16.84 52.51
CA LEU A 21 0.60 15.71 52.14
C LEU A 21 -0.22 16.00 50.89
N TYR A 22 -0.79 17.20 50.76
CA TYR A 22 -1.52 17.60 49.55
C TYR A 22 -0.60 17.71 48.32
N ALA A 23 0.62 18.23 48.50
CA ALA A 23 1.60 18.33 47.41
C ALA A 23 2.04 16.96 46.89
N VAL A 24 2.32 15.99 47.76
CA VAL A 24 2.71 14.62 47.36
C VAL A 24 1.54 13.90 46.68
N SER A 25 0.32 14.03 47.21
CA SER A 25 -0.89 13.48 46.59
C SER A 25 -1.10 14.03 45.17
N ALA A 26 -0.95 15.34 44.97
CA ALA A 26 -1.09 15.98 43.67
C ALA A 26 -0.03 15.50 42.67
N ILE A 27 1.22 15.30 43.11
CA ILE A 27 2.31 14.79 42.25
C ILE A 27 2.06 13.34 41.85
N VAL A 28 1.60 12.50 42.79
CA VAL A 28 1.27 11.09 42.49
C VAL A 28 0.12 11.01 41.49
N LEU A 29 -0.94 11.81 41.69
CA LEU A 29 -2.07 11.88 40.76
C LEU A 29 -1.65 12.41 39.37
N LEU A 30 -0.74 13.38 39.31
CA LEU A 30 -0.18 13.90 38.06
C LEU A 30 0.65 12.82 37.32
N MET A 31 1.47 12.06 38.05
CA MET A 31 2.25 10.96 37.47
C MET A 31 1.37 9.79 37.00
N MET A 32 0.27 9.53 37.69
CA MET A 32 -0.69 8.49 37.32
C MET A 32 -1.47 8.83 36.04
N GLN A 33 -1.67 10.12 35.74
CA GLN A 33 -2.27 10.56 34.46
C GLN A 33 -1.31 10.45 33.28
N LEU A 34 0.00 10.53 33.51
CA LEU A 34 1.02 10.42 32.45
C LEU A 34 1.26 8.98 31.98
N TRP A 35 0.77 7.97 32.70
CA TRP A 35 0.95 6.56 32.35
C TRP A 35 -0.19 5.98 31.50
N SER A 36 -1.28 6.73 31.29
CA SER A 36 -2.46 6.23 30.57
C SER A 36 -2.42 6.43 29.04
N SER A 37 -1.30 6.92 28.48
CA SER A 37 -1.23 7.27 27.06
C SER A 37 -0.75 6.16 26.12
N SER A 38 -0.57 4.93 26.58
CA SER A 38 -0.32 3.81 25.66
C SER A 38 -1.66 3.35 25.05
N SER A 39 -2.14 4.09 24.05
CA SER A 39 -3.14 3.54 23.13
C SER A 39 -2.48 2.41 22.35
N TRP A 40 -2.95 1.17 22.57
CA TRP A 40 -2.72 0.09 21.63
C TRP A 40 -3.47 0.45 20.35
N ASP A 41 -2.79 1.17 19.46
CA ASP A 41 -3.29 1.43 18.12
C ASP A 41 -3.10 0.13 17.33
N SER A 42 -4.20 -0.55 17.01
CA SER A 42 -4.14 -1.59 16.00
C SER A 42 -3.65 -0.96 14.70
N PRO A 43 -2.75 -1.62 13.94
CA PRO A 43 -2.26 -1.05 12.69
C PRO A 43 -3.44 -0.63 11.81
N ALA A 44 -3.41 0.60 11.32
CA ALA A 44 -4.44 1.07 10.39
C ALA A 44 -4.50 0.13 9.18
N PRO A 45 -5.71 -0.19 8.67
CA PRO A 45 -5.85 -1.09 7.54
C PRO A 45 -5.16 -0.50 6.31
N LEU A 46 -4.49 -1.37 5.55
CA LEU A 46 -3.83 -0.98 4.32
C LEU A 46 -4.85 -0.75 3.21
N ARG A 47 -4.84 0.42 2.57
CA ARG A 47 -5.82 0.83 1.56
C ARG A 47 -5.22 0.71 0.17
N ILE A 48 -5.75 -0.23 -0.61
CA ILE A 48 -5.27 -0.55 -1.95
C ILE A 48 -6.33 -0.17 -2.99
N CYS A 49 -5.91 0.54 -4.03
CA CYS A 49 -6.73 0.87 -5.19
C CYS A 49 -6.50 -0.11 -6.34
N PHE A 50 -7.54 -0.40 -7.11
CA PHE A 50 -7.39 -1.11 -8.38
C PHE A 50 -8.40 -0.61 -9.42
N GLU A 51 -8.04 -0.73 -10.69
CA GLU A 51 -8.98 -0.59 -11.80
C GLU A 51 -9.60 -1.95 -12.13
N ARG A 52 -10.90 -1.97 -12.44
CA ARG A 52 -11.61 -3.19 -12.79
C ARG A 52 -10.95 -3.89 -13.97
N TRP A 53 -10.44 -5.10 -13.72
CA TRP A 53 -9.90 -5.99 -14.73
C TRP A 53 -10.32 -7.43 -14.45
N TRP A 54 -11.43 -7.87 -15.03
CA TRP A 54 -11.90 -9.25 -14.86
C TRP A 54 -10.98 -10.24 -15.59
N PRO A 55 -10.64 -11.41 -15.00
CA PRO A 55 -11.04 -11.94 -13.68
C PRO A 55 -10.03 -11.62 -12.55
N TYR A 56 -9.09 -10.71 -12.77
CA TYR A 56 -7.94 -10.44 -11.91
C TYR A 56 -8.28 -9.59 -10.68
N SER A 57 -9.05 -8.52 -10.88
CA SER A 57 -9.47 -7.61 -9.82
C SER A 57 -10.79 -6.92 -10.21
N TYR A 58 -11.84 -7.16 -9.43
CA TYR A 58 -13.17 -6.60 -9.67
C TYR A 58 -14.00 -6.57 -8.39
N VAL A 59 -14.97 -5.66 -8.31
CA VAL A 59 -16.04 -5.72 -7.30
C VAL A 59 -17.18 -6.57 -7.83
N ASP A 60 -17.57 -7.59 -7.05
CA ASP A 60 -18.70 -8.47 -7.35
C ASP A 60 -20.06 -7.83 -7.01
N GLU A 61 -21.14 -8.54 -7.30
CA GLU A 61 -22.51 -8.09 -7.02
C GLU A 61 -22.80 -7.89 -5.53
N SER A 62 -21.99 -8.51 -4.66
CA SER A 62 -22.07 -8.36 -3.19
C SER A 62 -21.21 -7.19 -2.67
N MET A 63 -20.73 -6.32 -3.56
CA MET A 63 -19.86 -5.19 -3.25
C MET A 63 -18.53 -5.60 -2.59
N GLN A 64 -18.05 -6.81 -2.88
CA GLN A 64 -16.77 -7.32 -2.37
C GLN A 64 -15.73 -7.29 -3.48
N ALA A 65 -14.52 -6.82 -3.16
CA ALA A 65 -13.38 -6.98 -4.06
C ALA A 65 -13.01 -8.47 -4.17
N LYS A 66 -12.89 -8.95 -5.40
CA LYS A 66 -12.62 -10.34 -5.81
C LYS A 66 -11.60 -10.37 -6.95
N GLY A 67 -11.11 -11.57 -7.23
CA GLY A 67 -10.18 -11.84 -8.32
C GLY A 67 -8.82 -12.31 -7.79
N ILE A 68 -8.03 -12.92 -8.68
CA ILE A 68 -6.79 -13.58 -8.29
C ILE A 68 -5.77 -12.63 -7.65
N GLU A 69 -5.70 -11.37 -8.09
CA GLU A 69 -4.79 -10.37 -7.51
C GLU A 69 -5.22 -9.99 -6.10
N VAL A 70 -6.53 -9.78 -5.91
CA VAL A 70 -7.11 -9.43 -4.62
C VAL A 70 -6.89 -10.56 -3.60
N ASP A 71 -7.14 -11.81 -4.02
CA ASP A 71 -6.99 -12.98 -3.15
C ASP A 71 -5.52 -13.25 -2.80
N LEU A 72 -4.60 -13.06 -3.76
CA LEU A 72 -3.16 -13.19 -3.53
C LEU A 72 -2.65 -12.17 -2.51
N ILE A 73 -3.04 -10.90 -2.65
CA ILE A 73 -2.64 -9.82 -1.74
C ILE A 73 -3.21 -10.06 -0.33
N ARG A 74 -4.49 -10.43 -0.23
CA ARG A 74 -5.10 -10.80 1.07
C ARG A 74 -4.38 -11.96 1.72
N TYR A 75 -4.06 -13.01 0.96
CA TYR A 75 -3.35 -14.16 1.47
C TYR A 75 -1.95 -13.78 1.98
N ALA A 76 -1.20 -12.99 1.20
CA ALA A 76 0.13 -12.53 1.58
C ALA A 76 0.11 -11.71 2.89
N LEU A 77 -0.87 -10.82 3.06
CA LEU A 77 -0.99 -9.94 4.23
C LEU A 77 -1.71 -10.58 5.43
N SER A 78 -2.42 -11.70 5.22
CA SER A 78 -3.11 -12.41 6.30
C SER A 78 -2.16 -12.89 7.42
N HIS A 79 -0.91 -13.21 7.08
CA HIS A 79 0.08 -13.70 8.03
C HIS A 79 0.71 -12.58 8.89
N SER A 80 0.65 -11.32 8.46
CA SER A 80 1.19 -10.19 9.20
C SER A 80 0.17 -9.54 10.15
N GLY A 81 -1.08 -10.04 10.18
CA GLY A 81 -2.16 -9.41 10.94
C GLY A 81 -2.54 -8.03 10.40
N THR A 82 -2.21 -7.73 9.14
CA THR A 82 -2.52 -6.45 8.49
C THR A 82 -3.84 -6.58 7.75
N ASP A 83 -4.85 -5.85 8.19
CA ASP A 83 -6.12 -5.74 7.46
C ASP A 83 -5.93 -4.96 6.17
N VAL A 84 -6.68 -5.33 5.13
CA VAL A 84 -6.57 -4.74 3.79
C VAL A 84 -7.94 -4.35 3.27
N ILE A 85 -8.07 -3.10 2.82
CA ILE A 85 -9.27 -2.54 2.20
C ILE A 85 -8.97 -2.27 0.74
N PHE A 86 -9.81 -2.81 -0.14
CA PHE A 86 -9.69 -2.61 -1.57
C PHE A 86 -10.75 -1.63 -2.08
N THR A 87 -10.36 -0.70 -2.94
CA THR A 87 -11.25 0.29 -3.56
C THR A 87 -11.13 0.23 -5.08
N GLU A 88 -12.25 0.00 -5.77
CA GLU A 88 -12.31 0.06 -7.24
C GLU A 88 -12.48 1.50 -7.71
N LEU A 89 -11.51 2.01 -8.49
CA LEU A 89 -11.58 3.33 -9.14
C LEU A 89 -10.95 3.25 -10.54
N PRO A 90 -11.29 4.15 -11.47
CA PRO A 90 -10.53 4.32 -12.71
C PRO A 90 -9.05 4.54 -12.42
N TYR A 91 -8.16 3.94 -13.22
CA TYR A 91 -6.73 3.89 -12.96
C TYR A 91 -6.11 5.26 -12.63
N LYS A 92 -6.41 6.30 -13.42
CA LYS A 92 -5.91 7.67 -13.15
C LYS A 92 -6.28 8.19 -11.76
N ARG A 93 -7.47 7.85 -11.25
CA ARG A 93 -7.92 8.24 -9.91
C ARG A 93 -7.22 7.43 -8.83
N CYS A 94 -6.83 6.19 -9.10
CA CYS A 94 -6.00 5.41 -8.19
C CYS A 94 -4.61 6.03 -8.04
N VAL A 95 -3.93 6.32 -9.16
CA VAL A 95 -2.61 6.96 -9.15
C VAL A 95 -2.65 8.31 -8.43
N GLU A 96 -3.64 9.15 -8.75
CA GLU A 96 -3.82 10.44 -8.07
C GLU A 96 -4.08 10.26 -6.56
N ALA A 97 -4.94 9.33 -6.15
CA ALA A 97 -5.24 9.09 -4.75
C ALA A 97 -4.01 8.63 -3.95
N VAL A 98 -3.16 7.78 -4.54
CA VAL A 98 -1.90 7.35 -3.92
C VAL A 98 -0.90 8.51 -3.84
N SER A 99 -0.75 9.30 -4.91
CA SER A 99 0.13 10.49 -4.89
C SER A 99 -0.26 11.52 -3.82
N GLN A 100 -1.56 11.58 -3.48
CA GLN A 100 -2.11 12.49 -2.46
C GLN A 100 -2.13 11.87 -1.05
N GLY A 101 -1.66 10.62 -0.87
CA GLY A 101 -1.69 9.89 0.39
C GLY A 101 -3.09 9.49 0.87
N LYS A 102 -4.11 9.57 -0.01
CA LYS A 102 -5.48 9.14 0.27
C LYS A 102 -5.64 7.63 0.25
N LEU A 103 -4.80 6.94 -0.52
CA LEU A 103 -4.66 5.50 -0.58
C LEU A 103 -3.17 5.15 -0.44
N ASP A 104 -2.87 3.94 -0.01
CA ASP A 104 -1.50 3.53 0.32
C ASP A 104 -0.82 2.87 -0.88
N PHE A 105 -1.56 2.07 -1.66
CA PHE A 105 -1.05 1.41 -2.87
C PHE A 105 -2.08 1.43 -4.02
N THR A 106 -1.60 1.26 -5.25
CA THR A 106 -2.42 0.99 -6.44
C THR A 106 -1.84 -0.17 -7.23
N LEU A 107 -2.70 -0.92 -7.91
CA LEU A 107 -2.29 -1.97 -8.84
C LEU A 107 -1.99 -1.39 -10.23
N HIS A 108 -1.33 -2.21 -11.06
CA HIS A 108 -1.09 -1.98 -12.49
C HIS A 108 -0.28 -0.73 -12.85
N VAL A 109 0.68 -0.35 -11.99
CA VAL A 109 1.57 0.80 -12.23
C VAL A 109 2.85 0.42 -12.94
N ASP A 110 3.44 1.41 -13.63
CA ASP A 110 4.77 1.32 -14.22
C ASP A 110 5.63 2.55 -13.88
N GLU A 111 6.89 2.54 -14.35
CA GLU A 111 7.87 3.60 -14.08
C GLU A 111 7.41 5.00 -14.54
N THR A 112 6.44 5.07 -15.45
CA THR A 112 5.93 6.33 -15.99
C THR A 112 4.89 7.01 -15.10
N ASP A 113 4.37 6.30 -14.08
CA ASP A 113 3.37 6.83 -13.16
C ASP A 113 3.93 7.75 -12.06
N GLY A 114 5.25 7.76 -11.88
CA GLY A 114 5.91 8.59 -10.86
C GLY A 114 5.62 8.18 -9.41
N LEU A 115 5.22 6.93 -9.19
CA LEU A 115 5.05 6.33 -7.86
C LEU A 115 6.24 5.44 -7.51
N ALA A 116 6.54 5.32 -6.21
CA ALA A 116 7.52 4.33 -5.75
C ALA A 116 6.94 2.92 -5.92
N MET A 117 7.67 2.05 -6.61
CA MET A 117 7.26 0.66 -6.87
C MET A 117 7.97 -0.30 -5.92
N LEU A 118 7.32 -1.42 -5.63
CA LEU A 118 7.97 -2.53 -4.94
C LEU A 118 8.96 -3.21 -5.90
N ASP A 119 10.13 -3.58 -5.40
CA ASP A 119 11.17 -4.25 -6.20
C ASP A 119 10.73 -5.61 -6.76
N GLN A 120 9.72 -6.23 -6.14
CA GLN A 120 9.16 -7.50 -6.58
C GLN A 120 7.81 -7.29 -7.26
N SER A 121 7.78 -7.56 -8.56
CA SER A 121 6.52 -7.70 -9.29
C SER A 121 5.89 -9.07 -9.00
N PHE A 122 4.61 -9.06 -8.65
CA PHE A 122 3.80 -10.28 -8.50
C PHE A 122 2.84 -10.50 -9.68
N VAL A 123 2.77 -9.54 -10.63
CA VAL A 123 1.97 -9.63 -11.86
C VAL A 123 2.72 -8.92 -13.00
N ASN A 124 2.90 -9.62 -14.12
CA ASN A 124 3.41 -9.02 -15.36
C ASN A 124 2.31 -9.09 -16.44
N TRP A 125 2.09 -7.99 -17.16
CA TRP A 125 1.17 -7.94 -18.29
C TRP A 125 1.94 -7.80 -19.60
N GLU A 126 1.61 -8.63 -20.58
CA GLU A 126 2.16 -8.55 -21.93
C GLU A 126 1.09 -8.09 -22.92
N LEU A 127 1.41 -7.06 -23.69
CA LEU A 127 0.53 -6.58 -24.77
C LEU A 127 0.77 -7.44 -26.01
N THR A 128 -0.24 -8.23 -26.37
CA THR A 128 -0.22 -9.07 -27.57
C THR A 128 -1.46 -8.84 -28.44
N LEU A 129 -1.32 -9.09 -29.74
CA LEU A 129 -2.42 -9.01 -30.69
C LEU A 129 -3.07 -10.38 -30.85
N ALA A 130 -4.35 -10.47 -30.53
CA ALA A 130 -5.16 -11.66 -30.78
C ALA A 130 -5.99 -11.48 -32.06
N VAL A 131 -6.14 -12.57 -32.81
CA VAL A 131 -7.03 -12.64 -33.98
C VAL A 131 -7.80 -13.96 -33.94
N ALA A 132 -9.05 -13.95 -34.41
CA ALA A 132 -9.84 -15.18 -34.50
C ALA A 132 -9.11 -16.23 -35.36
N ILE A 133 -9.09 -17.49 -34.91
CA ILE A 133 -8.35 -18.59 -35.55
C ILE A 133 -8.65 -18.70 -37.06
N LYS A 134 -9.94 -18.65 -37.44
CA LYS A 134 -10.35 -18.68 -38.86
C LYS A 134 -9.76 -17.53 -39.68
N ARG A 135 -9.66 -16.34 -39.06
CA ARG A 135 -9.07 -15.15 -39.70
C ARG A 135 -7.55 -15.25 -39.74
N GLN A 136 -6.93 -15.84 -38.72
CA GLN A 136 -5.50 -16.12 -38.66
C GLN A 136 -5.04 -16.97 -39.84
N GLU A 137 -5.71 -18.09 -40.12
CA GLU A 137 -5.39 -18.96 -41.26
C GLU A 137 -5.44 -18.20 -42.59
N SER A 138 -6.51 -17.43 -42.82
CA SER A 138 -6.64 -16.59 -44.02
C SER A 138 -5.57 -15.50 -44.11
N PHE A 139 -5.07 -15.01 -42.97
CA PHE A 139 -4.00 -14.02 -42.92
C PHE A 139 -2.66 -14.67 -43.28
N TYR A 140 -2.33 -15.82 -42.70
CA TYR A 140 -1.12 -16.57 -43.05
C TYR A 140 -1.11 -16.97 -44.52
N GLN A 141 -2.23 -17.48 -45.06
CA GLN A 141 -2.30 -17.82 -46.48
C GLN A 141 -2.07 -16.60 -47.39
N ARG A 142 -2.61 -15.42 -47.02
CA ARG A 142 -2.37 -14.17 -47.75
C ARG A 142 -0.95 -13.62 -47.56
N ALA A 143 -0.37 -13.75 -46.37
CA ALA A 143 0.96 -13.28 -46.04
C ALA A 143 2.06 -14.18 -46.62
N VAL A 144 1.80 -15.49 -46.79
CA VAL A 144 2.69 -16.42 -47.48
C VAL A 144 2.66 -16.18 -49.00
N GLN A 145 1.49 -15.85 -49.55
CA GLN A 145 1.36 -15.55 -50.99
C GLN A 145 1.82 -14.14 -51.39
N ARG A 146 1.94 -13.22 -50.45
CA ARG A 146 2.58 -11.92 -50.66
C ARG A 146 3.95 -11.97 -49.99
N PRO A 147 5.05 -12.31 -50.72
CA PRO A 147 6.36 -12.28 -50.11
C PRO A 147 6.54 -10.92 -49.44
N PRO A 148 6.98 -10.87 -48.17
CA PRO A 148 7.21 -9.60 -47.51
C PRO A 148 8.21 -8.82 -48.36
N LEU A 149 7.93 -7.54 -48.64
CA LEU A 149 8.83 -6.65 -49.37
C LEU A 149 10.26 -6.65 -48.76
N PHE A 150 10.36 -7.02 -47.47
CA PHE A 150 11.61 -7.22 -46.73
C PHE A 150 12.48 -8.40 -47.21
N SER A 151 11.94 -9.36 -47.97
CA SER A 151 12.73 -10.46 -48.53
C SER A 151 13.63 -10.02 -49.68
N LEU A 152 13.31 -8.89 -50.35
CA LEU A 152 14.14 -8.34 -51.43
C LEU A 152 15.31 -7.49 -50.94
N LEU A 153 15.28 -7.00 -49.69
CA LEU A 153 16.38 -6.23 -49.09
C LEU A 153 17.48 -7.10 -48.45
N ARG A 154 17.27 -8.42 -48.32
CA ARG A 154 18.30 -9.35 -47.81
C ARG A 154 19.35 -9.72 -48.86
N SER A 155 19.21 -9.29 -50.12
CA SER A 155 20.14 -9.65 -51.20
C SER A 155 21.40 -8.78 -51.28
N THR A 156 21.48 -7.65 -50.59
CA THR A 156 22.66 -6.75 -50.68
C THR A 156 23.69 -6.95 -49.56
N HIS A 157 23.34 -7.64 -48.47
CA HIS A 157 24.27 -7.86 -47.35
C HIS A 157 25.14 -9.12 -47.45
N THR A 158 24.89 -10.00 -48.42
CA THR A 158 25.66 -11.26 -48.59
C THR A 158 26.89 -11.10 -49.50
N LEU A 159 27.01 -10.00 -50.25
CA LEU A 159 28.12 -9.78 -51.20
C LEU A 159 29.38 -9.12 -50.61
N MET A 160 29.43 -8.82 -49.31
CA MET A 160 30.58 -8.15 -48.68
C MET A 160 31.35 -9.02 -47.67
N LYS A 161 30.97 -10.31 -47.51
CA LYS A 161 31.69 -11.28 -46.65
C LYS A 161 32.61 -12.25 -47.40
N SER A 162 32.80 -12.08 -48.71
CA SER A 162 33.65 -12.96 -49.55
C SER A 162 34.94 -12.29 -50.05
N ILE A 163 35.37 -11.18 -49.43
CA ILE A 163 36.66 -10.51 -49.73
C ILE A 163 37.36 -10.13 -48.41
N VAL A 164 37.43 -11.03 -47.43
CA VAL A 164 38.47 -11.06 -46.38
C VAL A 164 38.50 -12.48 -45.81
N HIS A 165 39.16 -13.40 -46.52
CA HIS A 165 40.00 -14.47 -45.96
C HIS A 165 40.63 -15.28 -47.10
#